data_AF-A0AAW3WN46-F1
#
_entry.id   AF-A0AAW3WN46-F1
#
_cell.length_a   1.000
_cell.length_b   1.000
_cell.length_c   1.000
_cell.angle_alpha   90.00
_cell.angle_beta   90.00
_cell.angle_gamma   90.00
#
_symmetry.space_group_name_H-M   'P 1'
#
loop_
_entity.id
_entity.type
_entity.pdbx_description
1 polymer ?
#
loop_
_entity_poly.entity_id
_entity_poly.type
_entity_poly.pdbx_seq_one_letter_code
_entity_poly.pdbx_strand_id
1 'polypeptide(L)'
;MKTPTKVAKKTTPLRTERSRSGPTLTGAQCLEGVQAVLQVAGQAMNLASEKERTEQVKAQSLRDMHLSNNEVEIAHLKVTERRDELMTERMALDNSRQDADIKHEEWMQDYEMREKTIELLREKIRQGDVSVQELELLDRLHIPSSNQ
;
A
#
# COMPACT_ATOMS: atom_id res chain seq x y z
N MET A 1 12.36 36.61 23.64
CA MET A 1 13.71 37.12 23.31
C MET A 1 13.63 38.64 23.16
N LYS A 2 14.59 39.37 23.72
CA LYS A 2 14.57 40.84 23.87
C LYS A 2 15.12 41.52 22.60
N THR A 3 14.40 42.50 22.07
CA THR A 3 14.85 43.37 20.97
C THR A 3 15.87 44.39 21.49
N PRO A 4 17.00 44.66 20.80
CA PRO A 4 17.92 45.69 21.24
C PRO A 4 17.47 47.08 20.78
N THR A 5 17.25 47.94 21.78
CA THR A 5 16.97 49.38 21.69
C THR A 5 18.17 50.13 21.09
N LYS A 6 17.93 50.94 20.04
CA LYS A 6 18.95 51.85 19.49
C LYS A 6 19.22 52.99 20.48
N VAL A 7 20.46 53.03 21.00
CA VAL A 7 20.99 54.17 21.76
C VAL A 7 21.41 55.25 20.77
N ALA A 8 20.76 56.41 20.82
CA ALA A 8 21.12 57.58 20.03
C ALA A 8 22.42 58.20 20.57
N LYS A 9 23.50 58.18 19.76
CA LYS A 9 24.71 58.95 20.04
C LYS A 9 24.58 60.34 19.41
N LYS A 10 24.50 61.36 20.27
CA LYS A 10 24.70 62.77 19.92
C LYS A 10 26.05 62.92 19.23
N THR A 11 26.07 63.47 18.02
CA THR A 11 27.28 63.96 17.35
C THR A 11 27.10 65.42 17.01
N THR A 12 28.00 66.22 17.57
CA THR A 12 28.21 67.66 17.37
C THR A 12 28.39 67.96 15.87
N PRO A 13 27.92 69.12 15.35
CA PRO A 13 28.02 69.40 13.92
C PRO A 13 29.48 69.67 13.54
N LEU A 14 30.10 68.73 12.83
CA LEU A 14 31.36 68.96 12.15
C LEU A 14 31.06 69.78 10.88
N ARG A 15 31.27 71.10 10.98
CA ARG A 15 31.27 72.05 9.87
C ARG A 15 32.16 71.50 8.74
N THR A 16 31.54 70.94 7.72
CA THR A 16 32.24 70.46 6.52
C THR A 16 32.33 71.62 5.55
N GLU A 17 33.53 72.18 5.42
CA GLU A 17 33.85 73.04 4.30
C GLU A 17 33.68 72.24 3.00
N ARG A 18 33.00 72.84 2.03
CA ARG A 18 32.82 72.31 0.68
C ARG A 18 34.18 72.36 -0.04
N SER A 19 35.05 71.40 0.23
CA SER A 19 36.15 71.10 -0.68
C SER A 19 35.63 70.17 -1.77
N ARG A 20 35.32 70.74 -2.94
CA ARG A 20 35.13 69.97 -4.18
C ARG A 20 36.52 69.49 -4.63
N SER A 21 36.98 68.38 -4.08
CA SER A 21 38.01 67.56 -4.69
C SER A 21 37.74 66.11 -4.32
N GLY A 22 36.83 65.49 -5.08
CA GLY A 22 36.73 64.03 -5.06
C GLY A 22 38.04 63.43 -5.59
N PRO A 23 38.42 62.22 -5.17
CA PRO A 23 39.59 61.54 -5.73
C PRO A 23 39.45 61.46 -7.25
N THR A 24 40.41 62.02 -7.98
CA THR A 24 40.48 61.91 -9.44
C THR A 24 40.86 60.46 -9.77
N LEU A 25 39.85 59.60 -9.94
CA LEU A 25 40.04 58.23 -10.39
C LEU A 25 40.74 58.27 -11.75
N THR A 26 41.82 57.52 -11.90
CA THR A 26 42.46 57.37 -13.21
C THR A 26 41.50 56.62 -14.15
N GLY A 27 41.61 56.83 -15.46
CA GLY A 27 40.75 56.15 -16.43
C GLY A 27 40.75 54.61 -16.27
N ALA A 28 41.88 54.05 -15.81
CA ALA A 28 42.00 52.63 -15.48
C ALA A 28 41.14 52.21 -14.27
N GLN A 29 41.13 52.97 -13.18
CA GLN A 29 40.32 52.68 -11.99
C GLN A 29 38.81 52.81 -12.26
N CYS A 30 38.44 53.70 -13.19
CA CYS A 30 37.06 53.84 -13.63
C CYS A 30 36.61 52.61 -14.44
N LEU A 31 37.45 52.11 -15.35
CA LEU A 31 37.18 50.89 -16.11
C LEU A 31 37.12 49.64 -15.22
N GLU A 32 38.02 49.50 -14.25
CA GLU A 32 37.98 48.41 -13.26
C GLU A 32 36.70 48.44 -12.42
N GLY A 33 36.27 49.64 -11.97
CA GLY A 33 35.02 49.81 -11.25
C GLY A 33 33.79 49.42 -12.09
N VAL A 34 33.76 49.80 -13.37
CA VAL A 34 32.69 49.42 -14.30
C VAL A 34 32.67 47.90 -14.53
N GLN A 35 33.84 47.27 -14.67
CA GLN A 35 33.94 45.82 -14.84
C GLN A 35 33.49 45.06 -13.59
N ALA A 36 33.83 45.54 -12.40
CA ALA A 36 33.35 44.97 -11.13
C ALA A 36 31.83 45.08 -10.97
N VAL A 37 31.25 46.22 -11.36
CA VAL A 37 29.78 46.42 -11.35
C VAL A 37 29.09 45.47 -12.33
N LEU A 38 29.63 45.30 -13.53
CA LEU A 38 29.11 44.35 -14.53
C LEU A 38 29.19 42.90 -14.02
N GLN A 39 30.27 42.52 -13.34
CA GLN A 39 30.41 41.19 -12.74
C GLN A 39 29.39 40.95 -11.62
N VAL A 40 29.21 41.91 -10.71
CA VAL A 40 28.22 41.81 -9.62
C VAL A 40 26.80 41.77 -10.18
N ALA A 41 26.49 42.57 -11.20
CA ALA A 41 25.20 42.55 -11.86
C ALA A 41 24.92 41.18 -12.54
N GLY A 42 25.91 40.61 -13.23
CA GLY A 42 25.82 39.28 -13.81
C GLY A 42 25.62 38.18 -12.76
N GLN A 43 26.35 38.24 -11.64
CA GLN A 43 26.18 37.31 -10.52
C GLN A 43 24.78 37.42 -9.88
N ALA A 44 24.27 38.65 -9.70
CA ALA A 44 22.94 38.87 -9.15
C ALA A 44 21.82 38.34 -10.06
N MET A 45 21.96 38.53 -11.38
CA MET A 45 21.02 37.98 -12.36
C MET A 45 21.05 36.44 -12.38
N ASN A 46 22.24 35.84 -12.35
CA ASN A 46 22.38 34.38 -12.26
C ASN A 46 21.76 33.84 -10.98
N LEU A 47 21.97 34.50 -9.84
CA LEU A 47 21.37 34.11 -8.56
C LEU A 47 19.84 34.20 -8.59
N ALA A 48 19.27 35.24 -9.22
CA ALA A 48 17.83 35.36 -9.38
C ALA A 48 17.26 34.24 -10.26
N SER A 49 17.93 33.93 -11.38
CA SER A 49 17.57 32.84 -12.28
C SER A 49 17.64 31.48 -11.60
N GLU A 50 18.69 31.21 -10.83
CA GLU A 50 18.84 29.95 -10.08
C GLU A 50 17.79 29.81 -8.96
N LYS A 51 17.40 30.93 -8.34
CA LYS A 51 16.32 30.94 -7.35
C LYS A 51 14.98 30.56 -8.01
N GLU A 52 14.66 31.16 -9.14
CA GLU A 52 13.43 30.83 -9.88
C GLU A 52 13.43 29.37 -10.34
N ARG A 53 14.55 28.88 -10.88
CA ARG A 53 14.72 27.46 -11.25
C ARG A 53 14.49 26.53 -10.06
N THR A 54 15.05 26.87 -8.89
CA THR A 54 14.88 26.08 -7.66
C THR A 54 13.41 26.05 -7.21
N GLU A 55 12.70 27.18 -7.30
CA GLU A 55 11.28 27.26 -6.96
C GLU A 55 10.43 26.40 -7.91
N GLN A 56 10.74 26.42 -9.22
CA GLN A 56 10.05 25.56 -10.20
C GLN A 56 10.30 24.07 -9.93
N VAL A 57 11.54 23.67 -9.66
CA VAL A 57 11.88 22.27 -9.32
C VAL A 57 11.17 21.84 -8.04
N LYS A 58 11.13 22.68 -7.02
CA LYS A 58 10.40 22.39 -5.78
C LYS A 58 8.91 22.22 -6.03
N ALA A 59 8.30 23.12 -6.82
CA ALA A 59 6.88 23.02 -7.17
C ALA A 59 6.57 21.75 -7.96
N GLN A 60 7.45 21.34 -8.88
CA GLN A 60 7.31 20.09 -9.62
C GLN A 60 7.42 18.88 -8.70
N SER A 61 8.44 18.83 -7.83
CA SER A 61 8.63 17.73 -6.88
C SER A 61 7.43 17.54 -5.95
N LEU A 62 6.81 18.63 -5.49
CA LEU A 62 5.59 18.54 -4.68
C LEU A 62 4.42 17.95 -5.47
N ARG A 63 4.24 18.36 -6.74
CA ARG A 63 3.21 17.77 -7.60
C ARG A 63 3.44 16.27 -7.81
N ASP A 64 4.66 15.88 -8.12
CA ASP A 64 5.01 14.47 -8.36
C ASP A 64 4.80 13.63 -7.10
N MET A 65 5.12 14.17 -5.92
CA MET A 65 4.86 13.51 -4.64
C MET A 65 3.37 13.31 -4.38
N HIS A 66 2.52 14.32 -4.68
CA HIS A 66 1.07 14.18 -4.54
C HIS A 66 0.50 13.13 -5.49
N LEU A 67 0.95 13.09 -6.74
CA LEU A 67 0.53 12.08 -7.71
C LEU A 67 0.96 10.68 -7.25
N SER A 68 2.22 10.52 -6.83
CA SER A 68 2.73 9.25 -6.35
C SER A 68 2.00 8.74 -5.10
N ASN A 69 1.70 9.63 -4.14
CA ASN A 69 0.92 9.26 -2.96
C ASN A 69 -0.48 8.77 -3.34
N ASN A 70 -1.16 9.46 -4.26
CA ASN A 70 -2.47 9.03 -4.74
C ASN A 70 -2.43 7.66 -5.43
N GLU A 71 -1.39 7.40 -6.23
CA GLU A 71 -1.20 6.10 -6.88
C GLU A 71 -1.00 4.97 -5.85
N VAL A 72 -0.24 5.23 -4.80
CA VAL A 72 -0.03 4.28 -3.70
C VAL A 72 -1.33 4.02 -2.95
N GLU A 73 -2.12 5.06 -2.65
CA GLU A 73 -3.43 4.91 -1.99
C GLU A 73 -4.39 4.07 -2.84
N ILE A 74 -4.47 4.34 -4.15
CA ILE A 74 -5.28 3.53 -5.08
C ILE A 74 -4.82 2.08 -5.10
N ALA A 75 -3.51 1.84 -5.17
CA ALA A 75 -2.96 0.48 -5.16
C ALA A 75 -3.29 -0.23 -3.83
N HIS A 76 -3.17 0.46 -2.71
CA HIS A 76 -3.50 -0.08 -1.39
C HIS A 76 -4.98 -0.46 -1.28
N LEU A 77 -5.88 0.40 -1.77
CA LEU A 77 -7.32 0.10 -1.81
C LEU A 77 -7.62 -1.15 -2.63
N LYS A 78 -7.07 -1.24 -3.86
CA LYS A 78 -7.26 -2.43 -4.72
C LYS A 78 -6.75 -3.71 -4.07
N VAL A 79 -5.60 -3.66 -3.40
CA VAL A 79 -5.06 -4.82 -2.68
C VAL A 79 -5.97 -5.22 -1.52
N THR A 80 -6.53 -4.23 -0.80
CA THR A 80 -7.44 -4.49 0.32
C THR A 80 -8.74 -5.13 -0.17
N GLU A 81 -9.35 -4.58 -1.23
CA GLU A 81 -10.54 -5.15 -1.88
C GLU A 81 -10.28 -6.60 -2.31
N ARG A 82 -9.16 -6.85 -3.01
CA ARG A 82 -8.83 -8.20 -3.48
C ARG A 82 -8.56 -9.17 -2.33
N ARG A 83 -7.96 -8.70 -1.23
CA ARG A 83 -7.75 -9.53 -0.04
C ARG A 83 -9.08 -9.96 0.58
N ASP A 84 -10.02 -9.04 0.68
CA ASP A 84 -11.32 -9.31 1.28
C ASP A 84 -12.14 -10.26 0.39
N GLU A 85 -12.10 -10.09 -0.94
CA GLU A 85 -12.66 -11.07 -1.90
C GLU A 85 -12.07 -12.47 -1.69
N LEU A 86 -10.74 -12.59 -1.69
CA LEU A 86 -10.06 -13.87 -1.49
C LEU A 86 -10.40 -14.51 -0.14
N MET A 87 -10.60 -13.71 0.90
CA MET A 87 -11.03 -14.20 2.21
C MET A 87 -12.43 -14.82 2.14
N THR A 88 -13.37 -14.18 1.43
CA THR A 88 -14.72 -14.73 1.24
C THR A 88 -14.72 -16.00 0.38
N GLU A 89 -13.96 -16.02 -0.71
CA GLU A 89 -13.79 -17.21 -1.58
C GLU A 89 -13.20 -18.38 -0.78
N ARG A 90 -12.17 -18.13 0.02
CA ARG A 90 -11.56 -19.15 0.88
C ARG A 90 -12.53 -19.71 1.90
N MET A 91 -13.33 -18.85 2.55
CA MET A 91 -14.33 -19.30 3.51
C MET A 91 -15.41 -20.17 2.85
N ALA A 92 -15.86 -19.81 1.64
CA ALA A 92 -16.84 -20.60 0.90
C ALA A 92 -16.29 -21.99 0.51
N LEU A 93 -15.03 -22.05 0.08
CA LEU A 93 -14.37 -23.32 -0.24
C LEU A 93 -14.15 -24.19 1.01
N ASP A 94 -13.72 -23.59 2.11
CA ASP A 94 -13.53 -24.31 3.38
C ASP A 94 -14.87 -24.90 3.87
N ASN A 95 -15.97 -24.14 3.78
CA ASN A 95 -17.31 -24.64 4.12
C ASN A 95 -17.75 -25.79 3.20
N SER A 96 -17.59 -25.63 1.89
CA SER A 96 -17.96 -26.68 0.93
C SER A 96 -17.15 -27.96 1.13
N ARG A 97 -15.88 -27.83 1.52
CA ARG A 97 -15.03 -28.98 1.84
C ARG A 97 -15.53 -29.67 3.11
N GLN A 98 -15.82 -28.91 4.16
CA GLN A 98 -16.34 -29.47 5.40
C GLN A 98 -17.66 -30.22 5.19
N ASP A 99 -18.57 -29.66 4.38
CA ASP A 99 -19.82 -30.34 4.03
C ASP A 99 -19.58 -31.64 3.26
N ALA A 100 -18.60 -31.67 2.35
CA ALA A 100 -18.21 -32.87 1.62
C ALA A 100 -17.58 -33.92 2.55
N ASP A 101 -16.71 -33.50 3.48
CA ASP A 101 -16.08 -34.37 4.45
C ASP A 101 -17.12 -35.00 5.40
N ILE A 102 -18.11 -34.21 5.86
CA ILE A 102 -19.24 -34.73 6.68
C ILE A 102 -20.04 -35.77 5.91
N LYS A 103 -20.46 -35.46 4.67
CA LYS A 103 -21.22 -36.41 3.84
C LYS A 103 -20.42 -37.67 3.53
N HIS A 104 -19.12 -37.55 3.34
CA HIS A 104 -18.25 -38.69 3.11
C HIS A 104 -18.17 -39.59 4.35
N GLU A 105 -18.01 -39.00 5.54
CA GLU A 105 -18.00 -39.73 6.81
C GLU A 105 -19.34 -40.45 7.05
N GLU A 106 -20.47 -39.78 6.83
CA GLU A 106 -21.81 -40.39 6.90
C GLU A 106 -21.94 -41.58 5.93
N TRP A 107 -21.46 -41.41 4.70
CA TRP A 107 -21.47 -42.48 3.70
C TRP A 107 -20.59 -43.66 4.09
N MET A 108 -19.40 -43.40 4.65
CA MET A 108 -18.49 -44.45 5.12
C MET A 108 -19.11 -45.25 6.28
N GLN A 109 -19.76 -44.57 7.22
CA GLN A 109 -20.44 -45.22 8.34
C GLN A 109 -21.62 -46.08 7.88
N ASP A 110 -22.46 -45.56 6.96
CA ASP A 110 -23.56 -46.33 6.37
C ASP A 110 -23.03 -47.56 5.62
N TYR A 111 -21.97 -47.38 4.82
CA TYR A 111 -21.31 -48.48 4.12
C TYR A 111 -20.81 -49.56 5.09
N GLU A 112 -20.09 -49.17 6.15
CA GLU A 112 -19.57 -50.12 7.15
C GLU A 112 -20.70 -50.88 7.87
N MET A 113 -21.78 -50.18 8.24
CA MET A 113 -22.95 -50.79 8.87
C MET A 113 -23.68 -51.77 7.94
N ARG A 114 -23.80 -51.44 6.65
CA ARG A 114 -24.35 -52.35 5.64
C ARG A 114 -23.50 -53.59 5.47
N GLU A 115 -22.19 -53.45 5.32
CA GLU A 115 -21.29 -54.61 5.16
C GLU A 115 -21.34 -55.53 6.37
N LYS A 116 -21.34 -54.98 7.60
CA LYS A 116 -21.54 -55.75 8.83
C LYS A 116 -22.87 -56.50 8.87
N THR A 117 -23.95 -55.85 8.42
CA THR A 117 -25.28 -56.46 8.38
C THR A 117 -25.35 -57.58 7.33
N ILE A 118 -24.77 -57.35 6.15
CA ILE A 118 -24.66 -58.36 5.09
C ILE A 118 -23.88 -59.57 5.58
N GLU A 119 -22.77 -59.37 6.29
CA GLU A 119 -21.95 -60.45 6.84
C GLU A 119 -22.74 -61.28 7.86
N LEU A 120 -23.46 -60.63 8.78
CA LEU A 120 -24.29 -61.31 9.76
C LEU A 120 -25.43 -62.10 9.10
N LEU A 121 -26.11 -61.52 8.10
CA LEU A 121 -27.17 -62.21 7.36
C LEU A 121 -26.64 -63.42 6.58
N ARG A 122 -25.46 -63.30 5.96
CA ARG A 122 -24.77 -64.43 5.30
C ARG A 122 -24.42 -65.54 6.28
N GLU A 123 -23.99 -65.20 7.49
CA GLU A 123 -23.73 -66.19 8.53
C GLU A 123 -25.00 -66.91 8.98
N LYS A 124 -26.10 -66.18 9.21
CA LYS A 124 -27.40 -66.79 9.52
C LYS A 124 -27.91 -67.73 8.43
N ILE A 125 -27.69 -67.38 7.15
CA ILE A 125 -27.98 -68.26 6.01
C ILE A 125 -27.16 -69.55 6.09
N ARG A 126 -25.86 -69.47 6.42
CA ARG A 126 -25.00 -70.65 6.61
C ARG A 126 -25.48 -71.56 7.74
N GLN A 127 -26.01 -70.97 8.82
CA GLN A 127 -26.51 -71.69 9.99
C GLN A 127 -27.91 -72.30 9.77
N GLY A 128 -28.66 -71.82 8.77
CA GLY A 128 -30.01 -72.31 8.46
C GLY A 128 -31.14 -71.62 9.24
N ASP A 129 -30.83 -70.58 10.02
CA ASP A 129 -31.75 -69.87 10.92
C ASP A 129 -32.25 -68.52 10.36
N VAL A 130 -32.19 -68.35 9.04
CA VAL A 130 -32.58 -67.11 8.37
C VAL A 130 -34.10 -67.06 8.14
N SER A 131 -34.72 -65.93 8.43
CA SER A 131 -36.12 -65.68 8.11
C SER A 131 -36.31 -65.15 6.68
N VAL A 132 -37.54 -65.25 6.14
CA VAL A 132 -37.88 -64.69 4.82
C VAL A 132 -37.65 -63.17 4.76
N GLN A 133 -37.96 -62.46 5.85
CA GLN A 133 -37.76 -61.01 5.96
C GLN A 133 -36.27 -60.63 5.91
N GLU A 134 -35.41 -61.45 6.48
CA GLU A 134 -33.96 -61.25 6.48
C GLU A 134 -33.33 -61.52 5.11
N LEU A 135 -33.88 -62.46 4.34
CA LEU A 135 -33.51 -62.69 2.94
C LEU A 135 -33.93 -61.51 2.05
N GLU A 136 -35.14 -60.98 2.23
CA GLU A 136 -35.59 -59.77 1.52
C GLU A 136 -34.74 -58.54 1.86
N LEU A 137 -34.34 -58.40 3.13
CA LEU A 137 -33.44 -57.33 3.57
C LEU A 137 -32.06 -57.46 2.91
N LEU A 138 -31.51 -58.67 2.84
CA LEU A 138 -30.21 -58.91 2.18
C LEU A 138 -30.23 -58.49 0.71
N ASP A 139 -31.29 -58.86 -0.02
CA ASP A 139 -31.46 -58.48 -1.44
C ASP A 139 -31.52 -56.95 -1.62
N ARG A 140 -32.20 -56.25 -0.71
CA ARG A 140 -32.25 -54.77 -0.71
C ARG A 140 -30.91 -54.13 -0.36
N LEU A 141 -30.12 -54.74 0.53
CA LEU A 141 -28.81 -54.23 0.94
C LEU A 141 -27.74 -54.34 -0.15
N HIS A 142 -27.88 -55.27 -1.10
CA HIS A 142 -27.00 -55.38 -2.28
C HIS A 142 -27.24 -54.29 -3.33
N ILE A 143 -28.32 -53.52 -3.24
CA ILE A 143 -28.61 -52.39 -4.12
C ILE A 143 -28.03 -51.12 -3.48
N PRO A 144 -27.09 -50.40 -4.15
CA PRO A 144 -26.58 -49.13 -3.66
C PRO A 144 -27.74 -48.14 -3.47
N SER A 145 -27.84 -47.49 -2.31
CA SER A 145 -28.93 -46.55 -2.03
C SER A 145 -28.95 -45.30 -2.89
N SER A 146 -27.96 -45.09 -3.75
CA SER A 146 -27.99 -44.02 -4.77
C SER A 146 -28.96 -44.30 -5.93
N ASN A 147 -29.55 -45.51 -6.01
CA ASN A 147 -30.48 -45.93 -7.07
C ASN A 147 -31.93 -46.12 -6.59
N GLN A 148 -32.28 -45.62 -5.39
CA GLN A 148 -33.64 -45.54 -4.85
C GLN A 148 -34.01 -44.08 -4.59
#